data_AF-A0A939VDQ8-F1
#
_entry.id   AF-A0A939VDQ8-F1
#
_cell.length_a   1.000
_cell.length_b   1.000
_cell.length_c   1.000
_cell.angle_alpha   90.00
_cell.angle_beta   90.00
_cell.angle_gamma   90.00
#
_symmetry.space_group_name_H-M   'P 1'
#
loop_
_entity.id
_entity.type
_entity.pdbx_description
1 polymer ?
#
loop_
_entity_poly.entity_id
_entity_poly.type
_entity_poly.pdbx_seq_one_letter_code
_entity_poly.pdbx_strand_id
1 'polypeptide(L)' 'MIYKIVDIEGIGPVYAEKLIAAGIKTDKDLLEKCAKPAGRNELAEATGISSKLILTWTNHCDLMRINGVGPQFS' A
#
# COMPACT_ATOMS: atom_id res chain seq x y z
N MET A 1 4.62 -13.12 -4.58
CA MET A 1 3.29 -13.06 -5.22
C MET A 1 2.96 -11.59 -5.44
N ILE A 2 2.06 -11.27 -6.38
CA ILE A 2 1.63 -9.88 -6.65
C ILE A 2 0.17 -9.80 -6.25
N TYR A 3 -0.15 -8.96 -5.27
CA TYR A 3 -1.50 -8.69 -4.80
C TYR A 3 -1.98 -7.34 -5.31
N LYS A 4 -3.28 -7.23 -5.58
CA LYS A 4 -3.89 -5.94 -5.94
C LYS A 4 -3.92 -5.07 -4.70
N ILE A 5 -3.77 -3.76 -4.88
CA ILE A 5 -3.78 -2.81 -3.77
C ILE A 5 -5.09 -2.87 -2.94
N VAL A 6 -6.21 -3.23 -3.56
CA VAL A 6 -7.52 -3.37 -2.89
C VAL A 6 -7.65 -4.63 -2.03
N ASP A 7 -6.82 -5.66 -2.26
CA ASP A 7 -6.79 -6.88 -1.45
C ASP A 7 -5.95 -6.71 -0.17
N ILE A 8 -5.29 -5.56 0.00
CA ILE A 8 -4.49 -5.26 1.19
C ILE A 8 -5.41 -4.82 2.32
N GLU A 9 -5.28 -5.46 3.47
CA GLU A 9 -6.06 -5.13 4.65
C GLU A 9 -5.98 -3.63 5.00
N GLY A 10 -7.15 -3.02 5.17
CA GLY A 10 -7.30 -1.59 5.48
C GLY A 10 -7.32 -0.68 4.24
N ILE A 11 -7.07 -1.21 3.03
CA ILE A 11 -7.23 -0.47 1.78
C ILE A 11 -8.61 -0.76 1.18
N GLY A 12 -9.61 -0.01 1.64
CA GLY A 12 -10.95 -0.03 1.03
C GLY A 12 -10.97 0.57 -0.40
N PRO A 13 -12.08 0.42 -1.14
CA PRO A 13 -12.20 0.84 -2.54
C PRO A 13 -11.83 2.31 -2.76
N VAL A 14 -12.26 3.20 -1.84
CA VAL A 14 -11.96 4.64 -1.92
C VAL A 14 -10.47 4.94 -1.87
N TYR A 15 -9.71 4.23 -1.04
CA TYR A 15 -8.26 4.39 -0.97
C TYR A 15 -7.56 3.71 -2.14
N ALA A 16 -8.05 2.54 -2.55
CA ALA A 16 -7.56 1.84 -3.72
C ALA A 16 -7.64 2.70 -4.99
N GLU A 17 -8.76 3.38 -5.22
CA GLU A 17 -8.94 4.29 -6.37
C GLU A 17 -7.90 5.43 -6.37
N LYS A 18 -7.67 6.06 -5.22
CA LYS A 18 -6.65 7.12 -5.07
C LYS A 18 -5.23 6.61 -5.34
N LEU A 19 -4.91 5.43 -4.81
CA LEU A 19 -3.61 4.80 -5.00
C LEU A 19 -3.39 4.41 -6.47
N ILE A 20 -4.40 3.83 -7.11
CA ILE A 20 -4.38 3.47 -8.54
C ILE A 20 -4.20 4.72 -9.41
N ALA A 21 -4.89 5.81 -9.09
CA ALA A 21 -4.73 7.10 -9.78
C ALA A 21 -3.31 7.67 -9.62
N ALA A 22 -2.65 7.43 -8.48
CA ALA A 22 -1.25 7.78 -8.23
C ALA A 22 -0.23 6.77 -8.82
N GLY A 23 -0.70 5.78 -9.59
CA GLY A 23 0.12 4.77 -10.25
C GLY A 23 0.46 3.55 -9.39
N ILE A 24 -0.09 3.43 -8.18
CA ILE A 24 0.10 2.28 -7.29
C ILE A 24 -1.02 1.27 -7.51
N LYS A 25 -0.71 0.14 -8.16
CA LYS A 25 -1.70 -0.89 -8.49
C LYS A 25 -1.56 -2.16 -7.65
N THR A 26 -0.35 -2.41 -7.15
CA THR A 26 0.01 -3.65 -6.47
C THR A 26 0.73 -3.39 -5.14
N ASP A 27 0.82 -4.42 -4.30
CA ASP A 27 1.62 -4.40 -3.07
C ASP A 27 3.10 -4.06 -3.37
N LYS A 28 3.61 -4.55 -4.50
CA LYS A 28 4.98 -4.30 -4.94
C LYS A 28 5.20 -2.84 -5.33
N ASP A 29 4.27 -2.24 -6.08
CA ASP A 29 4.33 -0.81 -6.41
C ASP A 29 4.36 0.04 -5.14
N LEU A 30 3.52 -0.30 -4.16
CA LEU A 30 3.46 0.41 -2.89
C LEU A 30 4.78 0.25 -2.13
N LEU A 31 5.30 -0.97 -1.99
CA LEU A 31 6.54 -1.23 -1.27
C LEU A 31 7.74 -0.54 -1.93
N GLU A 32 7.85 -0.58 -3.26
CA GLU A 32 8.94 0.06 -4.00
C GLU A 32 8.91 1.58 -3.85
N LYS A 33 7.73 2.19 -3.98
CA LYS A 33 7.57 3.66 -3.91
C LYS A 33 7.59 4.19 -2.48
N CYS A 34 7.15 3.41 -1.50
CA CYS A 34 6.96 3.85 -0.11
C CYS A 34 7.93 3.22 0.91
N ALA A 35 8.97 2.51 0.49
CA ALA A 35 10.01 1.99 1.39
C ALA A 35 10.67 3.07 2.25
N LYS A 36 10.85 4.28 1.68
CA LYS A 36 11.49 5.42 2.34
C LYS A 36 10.45 6.46 2.79
N PRO A 37 10.74 7.24 3.85
CA PRO A 37 9.84 8.29 4.32
C PRO A 37 9.54 9.36 3.26
N ALA A 38 10.51 9.68 2.39
CA ALA A 38 10.30 10.62 1.28
C ALA A 38 9.16 10.16 0.35
N GLY A 39 9.24 8.93 -0.17
CA GLY A 39 8.21 8.41 -1.07
C GLY A 39 6.84 8.22 -0.41
N ARG A 40 6.79 8.02 0.91
CA ARG A 40 5.53 8.05 1.68
C ARG A 40 4.92 9.45 1.75
N ASN A 41 5.75 10.48 1.93
CA ASN A 41 5.29 11.87 1.93
C ASN A 41 4.82 12.30 0.54
N GLU A 42 5.59 11.97 -0.51
CA GLU A 42 5.21 12.26 -1.90
C GLU A 42 3.86 11.61 -2.27
N LEU A 43 3.65 10.36 -1.88
CA LEU A 43 2.38 9.68 -2.11
C LEU A 43 1.25 10.27 -1.24
N ALA A 44 1.54 10.67 0.00
CA ALA A 44 0.58 11.35 0.87
C ALA A 44 0.10 12.67 0.25
N GLU A 45 1.01 13.47 -0.29
CA GLU A 45 0.70 14.73 -0.97
C GLU A 45 -0.11 14.49 -2.26
N ALA A 46 0.27 13.49 -3.06
CA ALA A 46 -0.42 13.17 -4.31
C ALA A 46 -1.83 12.62 -4.12
N THR A 47 -2.08 11.88 -3.03
CA THR A 47 -3.36 11.16 -2.80
C THR A 47 -4.24 11.80 -1.73
N GLY A 48 -3.69 12.72 -0.95
CA GLY A 48 -4.32 13.26 0.26
C GLY A 48 -4.51 12.22 1.37
N ILE A 49 -3.80 11.09 1.31
CA ILE A 49 -3.85 10.04 2.33
C ILE A 49 -2.77 10.35 3.39
N SER A 50 -3.08 10.12 4.67
CA SER A 50 -2.10 10.29 5.73
C SER A 50 -0.87 9.40 5.52
N SER A 51 0.33 9.98 5.64
CA SER A 51 1.59 9.23 5.57
C SER A 51 1.67 8.09 6.61
N LYS A 52 0.95 8.21 7.73
CA LYS A 52 0.82 7.14 8.73
C LYS A 52 0.06 5.92 8.19
N LEU A 53 -1.04 6.13 7.47
CA LEU A 53 -1.79 5.03 6.83
C LEU A 53 -0.95 4.37 5.74
N ILE A 54 -0.27 5.17 4.91
CA ILE A 54 0.62 4.66 3.87
C ILE A 54 1.74 3.80 4.49
N LEU A 55 2.32 4.23 5.61
CA LEU A 55 3.31 3.45 6.34
C LEU A 55 2.73 2.11 6.81
N THR A 56 1.53 2.10 7.40
CA THR A 56 0.86 0.86 7.83
C THR A 56 0.70 -0.12 6.67
N TRP A 57 0.18 0.33 5.53
CA TRP A 57 0.01 -0.53 4.37
C TRP A 57 1.33 -0.98 3.76
N THR A 58 2.35 -0.12 3.76
CA THR A 58 3.72 -0.49 3.32
C THR A 58 4.28 -1.62 4.20
N ASN A 59 4.09 -1.55 5.52
CA ASN A 59 4.50 -2.61 6.44
C ASN A 59 3.69 -3.90 6.21
N HIS A 60 2.40 -3.81 5.92
CA HIS A 60 1.59 -4.98 5.55
C HIS A 60 2.15 -5.64 4.27
N CYS A 61 2.46 -4.85 3.24
CA CYS A 61 3.10 -5.36 2.02
C CYS A 61 4.43 -6.07 2.31
N ASP A 62 5.25 -5.51 3.21
CA ASP A 62 6.53 -6.12 3.57
C ASP A 62 6.36 -7.47 4.26
N LEU A 63 5.41 -7.57 5.20
CA LEU A 63 5.09 -8.82 5.90
C LEU A 63 4.58 -9.91 4.96
N MET A 64 3.77 -9.57 3.95
CA MET A 64 3.23 -10.50 2.95
C MET A 64 4.31 -11.17 2.06
N ARG A 65 5.57 -10.71 2.15
CA ARG A 65 6.71 -11.35 1.45
C ARG A 65 7.20 -12.61 2.16
N ILE A 66 6.83 -12.80 3.42
CA ILE A 66 7.22 -13.96 4.22
C ILE A 66 6.30 -15.13 3.88
N ASN A 67 6.87 -16.26 3.44
CA ASN A 67 6.10 -17.46 3.12
C ASN A 67 5.25 -17.90 4.32
N GLY A 68 3.94 -18.02 4.13
CA GLY A 68 2.97 -18.36 5.18
C GLY A 68 2.26 -17.15 5.81
N VAL A 69 2.67 -15.92 5.49
CA VAL A 69 1.96 -14.69 5.88
C VAL A 69 1.22 -14.15 4.65
N GLY A 70 -0.09 -14.38 4.59
CA GLY A 70 -0.98 -13.87 3.54
C GLY A 70 -1.82 -12.68 4.03
N PRO A 71 -2.55 -12.01 3.12
CA PRO A 71 -3.55 -11.02 3.52
C PRO A 71 -4.58 -11.67 4.45
N GLN A 72 -4.93 -10.99 5.55
CA GLN A 72 -6.04 -11.40 6.38
C GLN A 72 -7.35 -11.07 5.66
N PHE A 73 -8.19 -12.08 5.47
CA PHE A 73 -9.56 -11.92 5.01
C PHE A 73 -10.45 -11.72 6.24
N SER A 74 -11.21 -10.61 6.29
CA SER A 74 -12.33 -10.40 7.21
C SER A 74 -13.65 -10.50 6.46
#